data_AF-A0A6G1SAG6-F1
#
_entry.id   AF-A0A6G1SAG6-F1
#
_cell.length_a   1.000
_cell.length_b   1.000
_cell.length_c   1.000
_cell.angle_alpha   90.00
_cell.angle_beta   90.00
_cell.angle_gamma   90.00
#
_symmetry.space_group_name_H-M   'P 1'
#
loop_
_entity.id
_entity.type
_entity.pdbx_description
1 polymer ?
#
loop_
_entity_poly.entity_id
_entity_poly.type
_entity_poly.pdbx_seq_one_letter_code
_entity_poly.pdbx_strand_id
1 'polypeptide(L)'
;MLSAHRAARPLYRLRIGNREVVGPSVTGMDDYFDRVDQPCPPIRFKEPSDEINALREKEKGSWKNLSIDEKKKLYRYSFCQTFSEMEAPTCEGRRLVGSVLMLLSVPLVLYSIAKNTIFGPLPDSLSDEGKKRLVRWYIESRTDPMEGGISSKWDYEKNQWKEKPYLLMKSK
;
A
#
# COMPACT_ATOMS: atom_id res chain seq x y z
N MET A 1 43.67 29.41 -17.14
CA MET A 1 43.25 30.33 -16.07
C MET A 1 41.83 29.96 -15.65
N LEU A 2 41.68 29.25 -14.52
CA LEU A 2 40.37 28.91 -13.96
C LEU A 2 39.71 30.22 -13.49
N SER A 3 38.64 30.63 -14.17
CA SER A 3 37.95 31.90 -13.93
C SER A 3 37.49 32.03 -12.47
N ALA A 4 37.80 33.18 -11.87
CA ALA A 4 37.46 33.59 -10.50
C ALA A 4 35.95 33.70 -10.23
N HIS A 5 35.08 33.39 -11.21
CA HIS A 5 33.63 33.30 -11.05
C HIS A 5 33.12 32.04 -10.34
N ARG A 6 34.02 31.17 -9.87
CA ARG A 6 33.67 30.07 -8.95
C ARG A 6 33.57 30.52 -7.49
N ALA A 7 33.59 31.82 -7.22
CA ALA A 7 33.44 32.41 -5.89
C ALA A 7 31.99 32.27 -5.39
N ALA A 8 31.82 31.43 -4.36
CA ALA A 8 30.70 31.37 -3.42
C ALA A 8 29.27 31.36 -4.00
N ARG A 9 28.90 30.29 -4.70
CA ARG A 9 27.47 29.92 -4.74
C ARG A 9 27.08 29.45 -3.32
N PRO A 10 26.01 29.98 -2.70
CA PRO A 10 25.58 29.49 -1.39
C PRO A 10 25.23 28.00 -1.49
N LEU A 11 25.49 27.22 -0.43
CA LEU A 11 25.44 25.75 -0.47
C LEU A 11 24.15 25.18 -1.05
N TYR A 12 23.01 25.85 -0.86
CA TYR A 12 21.72 25.43 -1.42
C TYR A 12 21.69 25.44 -2.96
N ARG A 13 22.46 26.32 -3.64
CA ARG A 13 22.55 26.34 -5.11
C ARG A 13 23.36 25.18 -5.70
N LEU A 14 24.16 24.45 -4.92
CA LEU A 14 24.89 23.28 -5.43
C LEU A 14 23.94 22.15 -5.84
N ARG A 15 22.79 22.01 -5.16
CA ARG A 15 21.80 20.97 -5.46
C ARG A 15 20.97 21.26 -6.71
N ILE A 16 20.74 22.53 -7.00
CA ILE A 16 19.80 23.00 -8.03
C ILE A 16 20.48 23.14 -9.40
N GLY A 17 21.82 23.24 -9.43
CA GLY A 17 22.57 23.43 -10.66
C GLY A 17 22.41 24.86 -11.20
N ASN A 18 22.11 24.97 -12.50
CA ASN A 18 21.86 26.26 -13.16
C ASN A 18 20.36 26.56 -13.36
N ARG A 19 19.45 25.80 -12.73
CA ARG A 19 18.01 26.01 -12.87
C ARG A 19 17.58 27.34 -12.25
N GLU A 20 16.56 27.94 -12.86
CA GLU A 20 16.00 29.21 -12.43
C GLU A 20 15.08 29.01 -11.21
N VAL A 21 15.24 29.86 -10.20
CA VAL A 21 14.34 29.98 -9.04
C VAL A 21 13.25 30.99 -9.40
N VAL A 22 12.00 30.54 -9.37
CA VAL A 22 10.82 31.26 -9.89
C VAL A 22 9.97 31.84 -8.76
N GLY A 23 9.95 31.22 -7.59
CA GLY A 23 9.08 31.61 -6.50
C GLY A 23 9.61 31.21 -5.13
N PRO A 24 8.97 31.69 -4.06
CA PRO A 24 9.37 31.38 -2.69
C PRO A 24 9.14 29.90 -2.38
N SER A 25 10.13 29.26 -1.76
CA SER A 25 9.95 27.92 -1.18
C SER A 25 9.18 27.98 0.13
N VAL A 26 8.22 27.06 0.30
CA VAL A 26 7.47 26.88 1.55
C VAL A 26 8.38 26.34 2.66
N THR A 27 9.37 25.52 2.30
CA THR A 27 10.27 24.82 3.24
C THR A 27 11.56 25.59 3.48
N GLY A 28 11.80 26.69 2.74
CA GLY A 28 13.08 27.43 2.74
C GLY A 28 14.20 26.73 1.95
N MET A 29 13.90 25.61 1.29
CA MET A 29 14.78 24.92 0.34
C MET A 29 14.15 24.94 -1.05
N ASP A 30 14.89 25.44 -2.03
CA ASP A 30 14.44 25.56 -3.41
C ASP A 30 14.58 24.21 -4.13
N ASP A 31 13.58 23.33 -3.96
CA ASP A 31 13.54 22.01 -4.61
C ASP A 31 12.40 21.91 -5.63
N TYR A 32 12.61 21.10 -6.66
CA TYR A 32 11.56 20.79 -7.64
C TYR A 32 10.71 19.63 -7.13
N PHE A 33 9.39 19.72 -7.29
CA PHE A 33 8.46 18.63 -7.04
C PHE A 33 7.26 18.72 -7.97
N ASP A 34 6.69 17.57 -8.29
CA ASP A 34 5.43 17.42 -9.00
C ASP A 34 4.38 16.97 -7.98
N ARG A 35 3.56 17.91 -7.50
CA ARG A 35 2.54 17.64 -6.48
C ARG A 35 1.23 18.36 -6.82
N VAL A 36 0.12 17.73 -6.50
CA VAL A 36 -1.22 18.26 -6.81
C VAL A 36 -1.60 19.42 -5.88
N ASP A 37 -1.21 19.34 -4.60
CA ASP A 37 -1.44 20.37 -3.58
C ASP A 37 -0.58 21.62 -3.80
N GLN A 38 0.61 21.47 -4.39
CA GLN A 38 1.51 22.56 -4.70
C GLN A 38 1.87 22.53 -6.21
N PRO A 39 1.01 23.11 -7.07
CA PRO A 39 1.15 23.00 -8.52
C PRO A 39 2.30 23.83 -9.09
N CYS A 40 2.78 24.82 -8.33
CA CYS A 40 3.83 25.75 -8.74
C CYS A 40 5.08 25.53 -7.87
N PRO A 41 6.05 24.70 -8.31
CA PRO A 41 7.29 24.51 -7.57
C PRO A 41 8.14 25.78 -7.59
N PRO A 42 8.99 25.99 -6.57
CA PRO A 42 9.84 27.18 -6.44
C PRO A 42 10.91 27.28 -7.53
N ILE A 43 11.25 26.17 -8.20
CA ILE A 43 12.25 26.13 -9.29
C ILE A 43 11.68 25.52 -10.57
N ARG A 44 12.29 25.82 -11.72
CA ARG A 44 11.97 25.16 -13.01
C ARG A 44 12.53 23.74 -13.06
N PHE A 45 11.91 22.88 -13.87
CA PHE A 45 12.39 21.50 -14.07
C PHE A 45 13.74 21.44 -14.79
N LYS A 46 13.92 22.17 -15.90
CA LYS A 46 15.14 22.13 -16.73
C LYS A 46 16.05 23.34 -16.52
N GLU A 47 17.34 23.16 -16.83
CA GLU A 47 18.30 24.26 -16.91
C GLU A 47 18.03 25.13 -18.15
N PRO A 48 18.30 26.44 -18.07
CA PRO A 48 18.13 27.34 -19.22
C PRO A 48 19.06 26.94 -20.36
N SER A 49 18.51 26.87 -21.57
CA SER A 49 19.25 26.71 -22.82
C SER A 49 18.99 27.91 -23.73
N ASP A 50 19.87 28.18 -24.69
CA ASP A 50 19.74 29.33 -25.58
C ASP A 50 18.42 29.32 -26.37
N GLU A 51 17.96 28.14 -26.79
CA GLU A 51 16.67 27.96 -27.45
C GLU A 51 15.50 28.34 -26.54
N ILE A 52 15.53 27.90 -25.28
CA ILE A 52 14.48 28.23 -24.31
C ILE A 52 14.51 29.72 -23.99
N ASN A 53 15.69 30.31 -23.83
CA ASN A 53 15.82 31.74 -23.56
C ASN A 53 15.21 32.58 -24.69
N ALA A 54 15.42 32.20 -25.96
CA ALA A 54 14.76 32.85 -27.09
C ALA A 54 13.23 32.69 -27.06
N LEU A 55 12.72 31.52 -26.66
CA LEU A 55 11.28 31.30 -26.47
C LEU A 55 10.70 32.09 -25.30
N ARG A 56 11.46 32.29 -24.23
CA ARG A 56 11.07 33.11 -23.06
C ARG A 56 10.96 34.59 -23.42
N GLU A 57 11.83 35.10 -24.30
CA GLU A 57 11.68 36.46 -24.83
C GLU A 57 10.40 36.61 -25.68
N LYS A 58 10.03 35.59 -26.48
CA LYS A 58 8.74 35.57 -27.18
C LYS A 58 7.55 35.46 -26.22
N GLU A 59 7.69 34.72 -25.11
CA GLU A 59 6.64 34.52 -24.10
C GLU A 59 6.22 35.83 -23.42
N LYS A 60 7.11 36.83 -23.34
CA LYS A 60 6.78 38.16 -22.82
C LYS A 60 5.76 38.91 -23.70
N GLY A 61 5.62 38.51 -24.97
CA GLY A 61 4.66 39.07 -25.92
C GLY A 61 3.29 38.37 -25.91
N SER A 62 2.53 38.51 -27.00
CA SER A 62 1.22 37.87 -27.13
C SER A 62 1.33 36.37 -27.38
N TRP A 63 0.67 35.56 -26.54
CA TRP A 63 0.64 34.10 -26.65
C TRP A 63 -0.18 33.57 -27.83
N LYS A 64 -0.87 34.46 -28.56
CA LYS A 64 -1.51 34.11 -29.84
C LYS A 64 -0.47 33.84 -30.94
N ASN A 65 0.73 34.42 -30.82
CA ASN A 65 1.80 34.27 -31.79
C ASN A 65 2.66 33.01 -31.54
N LEU A 66 2.46 32.33 -30.41
CA LEU A 66 3.15 31.09 -30.07
C LEU A 66 2.42 29.89 -30.69
N SER A 67 3.18 29.07 -31.40
CA SER A 67 2.71 27.78 -31.90
C SER A 67 2.41 26.81 -30.74
N ILE A 68 1.61 25.79 -31.02
CA ILE A 68 1.27 24.76 -30.02
C ILE A 68 2.54 24.04 -29.51
N ASP A 69 3.51 23.81 -30.38
CA ASP A 69 4.75 23.13 -30.02
C ASP A 69 5.66 24.00 -29.17
N GLU A 70 5.74 25.31 -29.42
CA GLU A 70 6.46 26.26 -28.56
C GLU A 70 5.83 26.31 -27.15
N LYS A 71 4.49 26.29 -27.06
CA LYS A 71 3.79 26.21 -25.76
C LYS A 71 4.10 24.93 -25.02
N LYS A 72 4.10 23.78 -25.70
CA LYS A 72 4.47 22.48 -25.11
C LYS A 72 5.93 22.46 -24.66
N LYS A 73 6.84 23.07 -25.42
CA LYS A 73 8.26 23.20 -25.04
C LYS A 73 8.43 24.04 -23.78
N LEU A 74 7.75 25.19 -23.68
CA LEU A 74 7.74 26.03 -22.48
C LEU A 74 7.16 25.30 -21.26
N TYR A 75 6.11 24.50 -21.48
CA TYR A 75 5.53 23.66 -20.43
C TYR A 75 6.53 22.61 -19.93
N ARG A 76 7.15 21.82 -20.82
CA ARG A 76 8.15 20.78 -20.45
C ARG A 76 9.48 21.33 -19.95
N TYR A 77 9.73 22.62 -20.16
CA TYR A 77 10.84 23.34 -19.53
C TYR A 77 10.54 23.65 -18.06
N SER A 78 9.30 24.07 -17.80
CA SER A 78 8.84 24.45 -16.46
C SER A 78 8.53 23.24 -15.59
N PHE A 79 7.84 22.26 -16.16
CA PHE A 79 7.30 21.11 -15.45
C PHE A 79 7.80 19.79 -16.06
N CYS A 80 8.05 18.80 -15.20
CA CYS A 80 8.40 17.45 -15.63
C CYS A 80 7.16 16.69 -16.10
N GLN A 81 6.14 16.62 -15.24
CA GLN A 81 4.92 15.84 -15.48
C GLN A 81 3.68 16.72 -15.63
N THR A 82 2.69 16.25 -16.39
CA THR A 82 1.34 16.83 -16.39
C THR A 82 0.50 16.27 -15.24
N PHE A 83 -0.59 16.92 -14.88
CA PHE A 83 -1.55 16.37 -13.91
C PHE A 83 -2.06 14.98 -14.30
N SER A 84 -2.33 14.77 -15.58
CA SER A 84 -2.74 13.46 -16.09
C SER A 84 -1.65 12.39 -15.98
N GLU A 85 -0.37 12.77 -16.05
CA GLU A 85 0.76 11.86 -15.87
C GLU A 85 0.99 11.54 -14.38
N MET A 86 0.81 12.52 -13.49
CA MET A 86 0.89 12.33 -12.04
C MET A 86 -0.21 11.41 -11.51
N GLU A 87 -1.44 11.57 -12.03
CA GLU A 87 -2.61 10.78 -11.62
C GLU A 87 -2.72 9.44 -12.37
N ALA A 88 -1.80 9.14 -13.27
CA ALA A 88 -1.84 7.92 -14.06
C ALA A 88 -1.83 6.68 -13.13
N PRO A 89 -2.80 5.75 -13.28
CA PRO A 89 -2.92 4.61 -12.38
C PRO A 89 -1.70 3.69 -12.54
N THR A 90 -1.01 3.42 -11.43
CA THR A 90 0.13 2.49 -11.42
C THR A 90 -0.32 1.07 -11.05
N CYS A 91 0.38 0.07 -11.58
CA CYS A 91 0.09 -1.34 -11.31
C CYS A 91 0.67 -1.84 -9.98
N GLU A 92 1.24 -0.94 -9.16
CA GLU A 92 1.93 -1.31 -7.91
C GLU A 92 1.03 -2.04 -6.93
N GLY A 93 -0.25 -1.66 -6.84
CA GLY A 93 -1.22 -2.35 -5.98
C GLY A 93 -1.40 -3.83 -6.36
N ARG A 94 -1.47 -4.14 -7.66
CA ARG A 94 -1.59 -5.53 -8.14
C ARG A 94 -0.30 -6.31 -7.88
N ARG A 95 0.86 -5.66 -8.05
CA ARG A 95 2.17 -6.24 -7.74
C ARG A 95 2.29 -6.61 -6.27
N LEU A 96 1.86 -5.71 -5.38
CA LEU A 96 1.87 -5.92 -3.93
C LEU A 96 1.00 -7.12 -3.54
N VAL A 97 -0.24 -7.18 -4.01
CA VAL A 97 -1.16 -8.29 -3.72
C VAL A 97 -0.57 -9.63 -4.16
N GLY A 98 -0.01 -9.68 -5.38
CA GLY A 98 0.65 -10.90 -5.88
C GLY A 98 1.83 -11.34 -5.01
N SER A 99 2.67 -10.38 -4.57
CA SER A 99 3.81 -10.67 -3.71
C SER A 99 3.42 -11.21 -2.33
N VAL A 100 2.36 -10.66 -1.73
CA VAL A 100 1.85 -11.11 -0.42
C VAL A 100 1.30 -12.54 -0.51
N LEU A 101 0.51 -12.84 -1.54
CA LEU A 101 -0.05 -14.19 -1.73
C LEU A 101 1.04 -15.24 -1.98
N MET A 102 2.08 -14.89 -2.76
CA MET A 102 3.25 -15.75 -2.96
C MET A 102 3.94 -16.08 -1.63
N LEU A 103 4.21 -15.07 -0.80
CA LEU A 103 4.87 -15.28 0.50
C LEU A 103 4.01 -16.10 1.47
N LEU A 104 2.68 -15.94 1.44
CA LEU A 104 1.75 -16.74 2.25
C LEU A 104 1.63 -18.19 1.78
N SER A 105 1.88 -18.47 0.49
CA SER A 105 1.81 -19.84 -0.03
C SER A 105 2.96 -20.73 0.48
N VAL A 106 4.14 -20.16 0.72
CA VAL A 106 5.33 -20.89 1.18
C VAL A 106 5.10 -21.63 2.50
N PRO A 107 4.63 -21.00 3.60
CA PRO A 107 4.41 -21.71 4.86
C PRO A 107 3.32 -22.79 4.76
N LEU A 108 2.30 -22.61 3.91
CA LEU A 108 1.26 -23.62 3.70
C LEU A 108 1.84 -24.88 3.03
N VAL A 109 2.71 -24.71 2.04
CA VAL A 109 3.41 -25.82 1.39
C VAL A 109 4.34 -26.52 2.38
N LEU A 110 5.13 -25.76 3.15
CA LEU A 110 6.02 -26.33 4.17
C LEU A 110 5.25 -27.11 5.23
N TYR A 111 4.10 -26.60 5.70
CA TYR A 111 3.25 -27.30 6.64
C TYR A 111 2.67 -28.60 6.04
N SER A 112 2.24 -28.58 4.78
CA SER A 112 1.75 -29.77 4.08
C SER A 112 2.84 -30.85 3.98
N ILE A 113 4.07 -30.46 3.65
CA ILE A 113 5.22 -31.37 3.61
C ILE A 113 5.47 -31.95 5.02
N ALA A 114 5.58 -31.09 6.04
CA ALA A 114 5.82 -31.52 7.41
C ALA A 114 4.72 -32.48 7.92
N LYS A 115 3.47 -32.26 7.53
CA LYS A 115 2.35 -33.14 7.89
C LYS A 115 2.43 -34.51 7.26
N ASN A 116 2.96 -34.63 6.05
CA ASN A 116 3.04 -35.91 5.34
C ASN A 116 4.32 -36.69 5.68
N THR A 117 5.40 -36.03 6.12
CA THR A 117 6.71 -36.67 6.33
C THR A 117 7.21 -36.68 7.77
N ILE A 118 6.88 -35.67 8.58
CA ILE A 118 7.47 -35.47 9.92
C ILE A 118 6.50 -35.91 11.02
N PHE A 119 5.23 -35.53 10.92
CA PHE A 119 4.25 -35.85 11.98
C PHE A 119 3.84 -37.32 11.93
N GLY A 120 3.90 -37.98 13.09
CA GLY A 120 3.45 -39.36 13.26
C GLY A 120 1.93 -39.52 13.18
N PRO A 121 1.42 -40.77 13.27
CA PRO A 121 -0.02 -41.01 13.28
C PRO A 121 -0.68 -40.28 14.45
N LEU A 122 -1.88 -39.76 14.20
CA LEU A 122 -2.70 -39.16 15.26
C LEU A 122 -3.01 -40.21 16.32
N PRO A 123 -3.09 -39.84 17.61
CA PRO A 123 -3.45 -40.77 18.68
C PRO A 123 -4.89 -41.27 18.47
N ASP A 124 -5.18 -42.48 18.96
CA ASP A 124 -6.50 -43.11 18.80
C ASP A 124 -7.64 -42.28 19.41
N SER A 125 -7.37 -41.42 20.40
CA SER A 125 -8.39 -40.50 20.92
C SER A 125 -8.94 -39.51 19.88
N LEU A 126 -8.18 -39.22 18.82
CA LEU A 126 -8.60 -38.40 17.68
C LEU A 126 -9.20 -39.22 16.52
N SER A 127 -9.27 -40.56 16.62
CA SER A 127 -10.07 -41.36 15.70
C SER A 127 -11.55 -41.00 15.83
N ASP A 128 -12.37 -41.28 14.82
CA ASP A 128 -13.79 -40.92 14.87
C ASP A 128 -14.53 -41.64 15.99
N GLU A 129 -14.12 -42.87 16.31
CA GLU A 129 -14.63 -43.60 17.47
C GLU A 129 -14.10 -42.99 18.78
N GLY A 130 -12.81 -42.65 18.84
CA GLY A 130 -12.20 -41.99 19.99
C GLY A 130 -12.89 -40.66 20.32
N LYS A 131 -13.16 -39.83 19.32
CA LYS A 131 -13.92 -38.58 19.45
C LYS A 131 -15.33 -38.83 19.96
N LYS A 132 -16.04 -39.83 19.42
CA LYS A 132 -17.39 -40.20 19.88
C LYS A 132 -17.37 -40.68 21.33
N ARG A 133 -16.39 -41.51 21.72
CA ARG A 133 -16.20 -41.96 23.10
C ARG A 133 -15.90 -40.79 24.03
N LEU A 134 -15.02 -39.88 23.63
CA LEU A 134 -14.68 -38.67 24.40
C LEU A 134 -15.91 -37.78 24.61
N VAL A 135 -16.66 -37.51 23.53
CA VAL A 135 -17.89 -36.70 23.59
C VAL A 135 -18.93 -37.36 24.49
N ARG A 136 -19.13 -38.68 24.35
CA ARG A 136 -20.05 -39.44 25.21
C ARG A 136 -19.63 -39.40 26.67
N TRP A 137 -18.35 -39.63 26.96
CA TRP A 137 -17.80 -39.54 28.31
C TRP A 137 -18.01 -38.15 28.92
N TYR A 138 -17.81 -37.10 28.13
CA TYR A 138 -18.00 -35.72 28.57
C TYR A 138 -19.47 -35.42 28.92
N ILE A 139 -20.40 -35.91 28.10
CA ILE A 139 -21.85 -35.83 28.35
C ILE A 139 -22.24 -36.61 29.61
N GLU A 140 -21.78 -37.85 29.74
CA GLU A 140 -22.08 -38.73 30.89
C GLU A 140 -21.51 -38.17 32.21
N SER A 141 -20.29 -37.62 32.15
CA SER A 141 -19.62 -36.98 33.28
C SER A 141 -20.23 -35.61 33.64
N ARG A 142 -21.18 -35.12 32.82
CA ARG A 142 -21.79 -33.78 32.95
C ARG A 142 -20.74 -32.67 33.08
N THR A 143 -19.66 -32.79 32.33
CA THR A 143 -18.57 -31.80 32.35
C THR A 143 -19.07 -30.50 31.73
N ASP A 144 -18.79 -29.38 32.36
CA ASP A 144 -19.34 -28.06 32.00
C ASP A 144 -20.87 -28.08 31.77
N PRO A 145 -21.65 -28.41 32.81
CA PRO A 145 -23.11 -28.48 32.72
C PRO A 145 -23.76 -27.09 32.67
N MET A 146 -22.97 -26.05 32.96
CA MET A 146 -23.36 -24.65 32.95
C MET A 146 -23.34 -24.07 31.53
N GLU A 147 -23.79 -22.82 31.43
CA GLU A 147 -24.11 -22.15 30.18
C GLU A 147 -22.91 -22.10 29.19
N GLY A 148 -22.98 -22.92 28.12
CA GLY A 148 -22.12 -22.84 26.94
C GLY A 148 -21.36 -24.14 26.65
N GLY A 149 -21.24 -25.02 27.66
CA GLY A 149 -20.52 -26.28 27.59
C GLY A 149 -21.22 -27.36 26.76
N ILE A 150 -20.47 -28.41 26.40
CA ILE A 150 -20.95 -29.51 25.56
C ILE A 150 -22.12 -30.25 26.22
N SER A 151 -22.03 -30.54 27.52
CA SER A 151 -23.08 -31.22 28.30
C SER A 151 -24.38 -30.42 28.37
N SER A 152 -24.30 -29.08 28.45
CA SER A 152 -25.49 -28.22 28.48
C SER A 152 -26.33 -28.30 27.19
N LYS A 153 -25.67 -28.61 26.06
CA LYS A 153 -26.27 -28.72 24.71
C LYS A 153 -26.86 -30.10 24.44
N TRP A 154 -26.64 -31.08 25.30
CA TRP A 154 -27.24 -32.41 25.19
C TRP A 154 -28.57 -32.48 25.93
N ASP A 155 -29.58 -33.10 25.32
CA ASP A 155 -30.85 -33.45 25.95
C ASP A 155 -30.75 -34.88 26.49
N TYR A 156 -30.66 -35.01 27.81
CA TYR A 156 -30.52 -36.29 28.51
C TYR A 156 -31.81 -37.11 28.55
N GLU A 157 -32.97 -36.48 28.39
CA GLU A 157 -34.25 -37.21 28.38
C GLU A 157 -34.48 -37.88 27.02
N LYS A 158 -34.12 -37.17 25.95
CA LYS A 158 -34.33 -37.64 24.56
C LYS A 158 -33.08 -38.27 23.93
N ASN A 159 -31.95 -38.26 24.63
CA ASN A 159 -30.65 -38.74 24.14
C ASN A 159 -30.28 -38.16 22.76
N GLN A 160 -30.43 -36.85 22.60
CA GLN A 160 -30.11 -36.13 21.37
C GLN A 160 -29.55 -34.74 21.65
N TRP A 161 -28.89 -34.13 20.65
CA TRP A 161 -28.46 -32.74 20.75
C TRP A 161 -29.66 -31.79 20.73
N LYS A 162 -29.64 -30.75 21.57
CA LYS A 162 -30.65 -29.70 21.57
C LYS A 162 -30.51 -28.86 20.29
N GLU A 163 -31.59 -28.70 19.53
CA GLU A 163 -31.62 -27.87 18.32
C GLU A 163 -31.34 -26.39 18.60
N LYS A 164 -31.77 -25.90 19.76
CA LYS A 164 -31.49 -24.54 20.25
C LYS A 164 -30.77 -24.64 21.60
N PRO A 165 -29.56 -24.05 21.75
CA PRO A 165 -28.99 -23.86 23.07
C PRO A 165 -29.95 -23.02 23.93
N TYR A 166 -30.06 -23.33 25.22
CA TYR A 166 -31.00 -22.73 26.16
C TYR A 166 -30.87 -21.18 26.25
N LEU A 167 -29.73 -20.61 25.85
CA LEU A 167 -29.51 -19.17 25.61
C LEU A 167 -30.49 -18.56 24.59
N LEU A 168 -30.86 -19.30 23.54
CA LEU A 168 -31.74 -18.87 22.46
C LEU A 168 -33.22 -19.26 22.70
N MET A 169 -33.54 -19.91 23.82
CA MET A 169 -34.93 -20.26 24.19
C MET A 169 -35.69 -19.12 24.89
N LYS A 170 -34.99 -18.11 25.44
CA LYS A 170 -35.60 -16.96 26.15
C LYS A 170 -35.84 -15.73 25.26
N SER A 171 -36.29 -15.93 24.03
CA SER A 171 -36.87 -14.85 23.22
C SER A 171 -38.35 -15.17 22.99
N LYS A 172 -39.20 -14.67 23.89
CA LYS A 172 -40.63 -14.49 23.64
C LYS A 172 -40.85 -13.01 23.35
#